data_AF-A0A9E0NHV0-F1
#
_entry.id   AF-A0A9E0NHV0-F1
#
_cell.length_a   1.000
_cell.length_b   1.000
_cell.length_c   1.000
_cell.angle_alpha   90.00
_cell.angle_beta   90.00
_cell.angle_gamma   90.00
#
_symmetry.space_group_name_H-M   'P 1'
#
loop_
_entity.id
_entity.type
_entity.pdbx_description
1 polymer ?
#
loop_
_entity_poly.entity_id
_entity_poly.type
_entity_poly.pdbx_seq_one_letter_code
_entity_poly.pdbx_strand_id
1 'polypeptide(L)' 'MTREPQIDREARGLWQVLKGDVPPDGLHGSDLLAALICGADIPDYERLHSPYLRDSQISLRRKGPE' A
#
# COMPACT_ATOMS: atom_id res chain seq x y z
N MET A 1 21.66 1.15 -9.16
CA MET A 1 20.84 0.29 -8.28
C MET A 1 19.64 -0.17 -9.09
N THR A 2 19.36 -1.47 -9.12
CA THR A 2 18.21 -2.02 -9.84
C THR A 2 16.93 -1.85 -8.99
N ARG A 3 15.77 -1.77 -9.66
CA ARG A 3 14.48 -1.45 -9.04
C ARG A 3 14.07 -2.44 -7.94
N GLU A 4 14.35 -3.73 -8.12
CA GLU A 4 13.97 -4.80 -7.20
C GLU A 4 14.64 -4.68 -5.82
N PRO A 5 15.97 -4.55 -5.70
CA PRO A 5 16.61 -4.37 -4.39
C PRO A 5 16.18 -3.09 -3.66
N GLN A 6 15.75 -2.04 -4.38
CA GLN A 6 15.16 -0.86 -3.75
C GLN A 6 13.79 -1.18 -3.14
N ILE A 7 12.90 -1.84 -3.88
CA ILE A 7 11.59 -2.27 -3.39
C ILE A 7 11.75 -3.20 -2.18
N ASP A 8 12.71 -4.13 -2.22
CA ASP A 8 13.02 -5.03 -1.12
C ASP A 8 13.42 -4.30 0.16
N ARG A 9 14.24 -3.25 0.04
CA ARG A 9 14.67 -2.45 1.18
C ARG A 9 13.53 -1.62 1.75
N GLU A 10 12.76 -0.97 0.90
CA GLU A 10 11.63 -0.12 1.31
C GLU A 10 10.52 -0.94 1.96
N ALA A 11 10.16 -2.09 1.40
CA ALA A 11 9.17 -2.99 1.95
C ALA A 11 9.54 -3.49 3.35
N ARG A 12 10.82 -3.86 3.56
CA ARG A 12 11.33 -4.28 4.88
C ARG A 12 11.28 -3.13 5.90
N GLY A 13 11.68 -1.92 5.48
CA GLY A 13 11.59 -0.74 6.35
C GLY A 13 10.14 -0.43 6.73
N LEU A 14 9.22 -0.52 5.77
CA LEU A 14 7.80 -0.29 6.01
C LEU A 14 7.21 -1.34 6.97
N TRP A 15 7.60 -2.61 6.83
CA TRP A 15 7.17 -3.66 7.75
C TRP A 15 7.59 -3.36 9.20
N GLN A 16 8.85 -2.98 9.41
CA GLN A 16 9.36 -2.64 10.75
C GLN A 16 8.58 -1.49 11.37
N VAL A 17 8.26 -0.45 10.59
CA VAL A 17 7.50 0.71 11.07
C VAL A 17 6.05 0.33 11.42
N LEU A 18 5.38 -0.46 10.57
CA LEU A 18 3.96 -0.77 10.74
C LEU A 18 3.69 -1.90 11.74
N LYS A 19 4.58 -2.88 11.84
CA LYS A 19 4.41 -4.06 12.69
C LYS A 19 5.27 -4.03 13.96
N GLY A 20 6.30 -3.19 14.01
CA GLY A 20 7.23 -3.13 15.15
C GLY A 20 8.13 -4.35 15.28
N ASP A 21 8.21 -5.19 14.24
CA ASP A 21 8.93 -6.47 14.25
C ASP A 21 9.74 -6.66 12.97
N VAL A 22 10.61 -7.67 12.96
CA VAL A 22 11.40 -8.06 11.80
C VAL A 22 10.48 -8.70 10.74
N PRO A 23 10.63 -8.35 9.45
CA PRO A 23 9.89 -8.99 8.37
C PRO A 23 10.24 -10.49 8.26
N PRO A 24 9.28 -11.35 7.86
CA PRO A 24 9.53 -12.77 7.67
C PRO A 24 10.67 -13.04 6.68
N ASP A 25 11.55 -13.97 7.03
CA ASP A 25 12.64 -14.40 6.16
C ASP A 25 12.10 -15.11 4.91
N GLY A 26 12.82 -14.96 3.79
CA GLY A 26 12.48 -15.60 2.52
C GLY A 26 11.38 -14.91 1.71
N LEU A 27 10.75 -13.84 2.21
CA LEU A 27 9.83 -13.02 1.43
C LEU A 27 10.55 -11.92 0.65
N HIS A 28 10.12 -11.73 -0.60
CA HIS A 28 10.52 -10.60 -1.42
C HIS A 28 9.67 -9.37 -1.11
N GLY A 29 10.18 -8.19 -1.47
CA GLY A 29 9.54 -6.91 -1.18
C GLY A 29 8.10 -6.82 -1.70
N SER A 30 7.80 -7.41 -2.86
CA SER A 30 6.43 -7.50 -3.38
C SER A 30 5.48 -8.27 -2.47
N ASP A 31 5.95 -9.39 -1.90
CA ASP A 31 5.14 -10.26 -1.04
C ASP A 31 4.92 -9.60 0.32
N LEU A 32 5.95 -8.92 0.85
CA LEU A 32 5.84 -8.12 2.06
C LEU A 32 4.81 -7.00 1.89
N LEU A 33 4.86 -6.27 0.76
CA LEU A 33 3.88 -5.23 0.47
C LEU A 33 2.47 -5.80 0.32
N ALA A 34 2.31 -6.93 -0.36
CA ALA A 34 1.01 -7.60 -0.49
C ALA A 34 0.45 -7.99 0.88
N ALA A 35 1.27 -8.56 1.77
CA ALA A 35 0.87 -8.92 3.13
C ALA A 35 0.47 -7.68 3.97
N LEU A 36 1.21 -6.56 3.82
CA LEU A 36 0.87 -5.30 4.48
C LEU A 36 -0.47 -4.74 3.98
N ILE A 37 -0.76 -4.82 2.68
CA ILE A 37 -2.00 -4.34 2.08
C ILE A 37 -3.18 -5.22 2.48
N CYS A 38 -3.04 -6.55 2.41
CA CYS A 38 -4.13 -7.48 2.78
C CYS A 38 -4.54 -7.38 4.24
N GLY A 39 -3.60 -7.05 5.13
CA GLY A 39 -3.86 -6.87 6.56
C GLY A 39 -4.14 -5.42 6.98
N ALA A 40 -4.09 -4.47 6.04
CA ALA A 40 -4.44 -3.09 6.34
C ALA A 40 -5.96 -2.96 6.35
N ASP A 41 -6.51 -2.42 7.44
CA ASP A 41 -7.81 -1.78 7.38
C ASP A 41 -7.61 -0.52 6.52
N ILE A 42 -7.78 -0.67 5.21
CA ILE A 42 -7.72 0.44 4.28
C ILE A 42 -9.06 1.14 4.47
N PRO A 43 -9.12 2.29 5.17
CA PRO A 43 -10.36 3.04 5.20
C PRO A 43 -10.76 3.26 3.76
N ASP A 44 -12.06 3.05 3.48
CA ASP A 44 -12.61 3.26 2.15
C ASP A 44 -12.03 4.58 1.67
N TYR A 45 -11.22 4.53 0.61
CA TYR A 45 -10.32 5.62 0.25
C TYR A 45 -11.18 6.77 -0.24
N GLU A 46 -11.74 7.54 0.69
CA GLU A 46 -12.21 8.89 0.47
C GLU A 46 -10.95 9.62 0.04
N ARG A 47 -10.80 9.76 -1.28
CA ARG A 47 -9.94 10.80 -1.85
C ARG A 47 -10.50 12.11 -1.35
N LEU A 48 -10.13 12.46 -0.12
CA LEU A 48 -10.33 13.73 0.52
C LEU A 48 -10.00 14.77 -0.53
N HIS A 49 -11.00 15.58 -0.85
CA HIS A 49 -11.00 16.66 -1.81
C HIS A 49 -9.67 17.40 -1.80
N SER A 50 -8.69 16.92 -2.57
CA SER A 50 -7.45 17.63 -2.75
C SER A 50 -7.80 18.81 -3.65
N PRO A 51 -7.54 20.06 -3.24
CA PRO A 51 -7.85 21.22 -4.08
C PRO A 51 -7.08 21.21 -5.41
N TYR A 52 -6.14 20.28 -5.57
CA TYR A 52 -5.31 20.09 -6.75
C TYR A 52 -5.78 18.95 -7.66
N LEU A 53 -6.75 18.14 -7.24
CA LEU A 53 -7.34 17.09 -8.07
C LEU A 53 -8.64 17.59 -8.70
N ARG A 54 -8.77 17.43 -10.02
CA ARG A 54 -10.04 17.70 -10.71
C ARG A 54 -11.00 16.52 -10.51
N ASP A 55 -12.30 16.79 -10.54
CA ASP A 55 -13.33 15.75 -10.38
C ASP A 55 -13.16 14.56 -11.33
N SER A 56 -12.72 14.81 -12.56
CA SER A 56 -12.45 13.76 -13.57
C SER A 56 -11.27 12.83 -13.20
N GLN A 57 -10.45 13.22 -12.23
CA GLN A 57 -9.31 12.47 -11.71
C GLN A 57 -9.65 11.75 -10.40
N ILE A 58 -10.90 11.87 -9.93
CA ILE A 58 -11.44 11.15 -8.79
C ILE A 58 -12.17 9.92 -9.34
N SER A 59 -11.51 8.76 -9.24
CA SER A 59 -12.18 7.49 -9.53
C SER A 59 -13.21 7.21 -8.43
N LEU A 60 -14.48 7.57 -8.66
CA LEU A 60 -15.55 7.13 -7.78
C LEU A 60 -15.67 5.61 -7.87
N ARG A 61 -15.47 4.91 -6.75
CA ARG A 61 -15.84 3.49 -6.66
C ARG A 61 -17.36 3.41 -6.81
N ARG A 62 -17.85 3.01 -7.98
CA ARG A 62 -19.28 2.66 -8.12
C ARG A 62 -19.53 1.45 -7.23
N LYS A 63 -20.34 1.63 -6.18
CA LYS A 63 -20.89 0.54 -5.39
C LYS A 63 -21.60 -0.42 -6.36
N GLY A 64 -21.12 -1.66 -6.46
CA GLY A 64 -21.81 -2.70 -7.22
C GLY A 64 -23.19 -2.99 -6.59
N PRO A 65 -24.17 -3.48 -7.36
CA PRO A 65 -25.48 -3.80 -6.82
C PRO A 65 -25.35 -4.95 -5.81
N GLU A 66 -25.99 -4.80 -4.66
CA GLU A 66 -26.22 -5.85 -3.66
C GLU A 66 -27.14 -6.95 -4.18
#